data_AF-A0A818WEK0-F1
#
_entry.id   AF-A0A818WEK0-F1
#
_cell.length_a   1.000
_cell.length_b   1.000
_cell.length_c   1.000
_cell.angle_alpha   90.00
_cell.angle_beta   90.00
_cell.angle_gamma   90.00
#
_symmetry.space_group_name_H-M   'P 1'
#
loop_
_entity.id
_entity.type
_entity.pdbx_description
1 polymer ?
#
loop_
_entity_poly.entity_id
_entity_poly.type
_entity_poly.pdbx_seq_one_letter_code
_entity_poly.pdbx_strand_id
1 'polypeptide(L)'
;MTELISSDHYLSNIDDDLTTITDIDFLKFQLIRQRRKLFSIIELLIKTELSYENNLFLRIDYDKLLDNYNQLNQEYNQLKDKYQHLGHACLYLINKTQDLIDERNKYYNEWKINKSLLTPRPDWDKVSNVIDGGHKRWKILSTGKSSEQLMEILIREIVNENQIESIEENDYFEANGDQESVLPFLRTSEHTQIVNRRMRRRMTGLLIKEIWTDKIRKPYNRSIRSLTPTKQYNSSGSSSPLLLPLPNTLQSPSDSTLTLADHVAIYFEKRFDSKAIAIEMGYNLRDACQRYHNSEEINLFWGIITGQIEEMVYHYRMQSISQLLQHLIKMKTFFSFQHDSTLPKARKAIVSEPNSPVSMIVNRRLSLFSMKEYRESPVLHHDLTMTNEQFIESLKVFYPNKTDSQIDELFLSAKYDLQHINQSIEFSLLFIEDNEGRFGKFLSTLIQQLNQEKFSYVEEIKQILLGHPLITVSQFCRAVLMIDPKINQNELHRYIEWVFSIKNFHSSQQIKPLDFEDLLRRLENCACFKH
;
A
#
# COMPACT_ATOMS: atom_id res chain seq x y z
N MET A 1 -87.22 37.40 -55.84
CA MET A 1 -88.30 38.40 -56.00
C MET A 1 -87.99 39.16 -57.28
N THR A 2 -88.31 38.55 -58.43
CA THR A 2 -89.60 38.72 -59.14
C THR A 2 -89.64 40.04 -59.90
N GLU A 3 -89.49 39.91 -61.22
CA GLU A 3 -90.21 40.61 -62.28
C GLU A 3 -90.72 42.03 -62.00
N LEU A 4 -90.09 43.00 -62.66
CA LEU A 4 -90.74 44.20 -63.19
C LEU A 4 -90.17 44.40 -64.60
N ILE A 5 -90.72 43.73 -65.62
CA ILE A 5 -91.80 44.24 -66.49
C ILE A 5 -91.41 45.63 -67.02
N SER A 6 -90.71 45.69 -68.15
CA SER A 6 -91.29 45.84 -69.50
C SER A 6 -92.17 47.09 -69.62
N SER A 7 -91.55 48.21 -70.02
CA SER A 7 -92.26 49.36 -70.57
C SER A 7 -91.39 50.16 -71.55
N ASP A 8 -90.56 49.49 -72.35
CA ASP A 8 -89.74 50.12 -73.40
C ASP A 8 -90.25 49.84 -74.83
N HIS A 9 -91.38 49.13 -74.96
CA HIS A 9 -92.11 49.09 -76.21
C HIS A 9 -93.19 50.18 -76.21
N TYR A 10 -93.27 50.88 -77.34
CA TYR A 10 -94.04 52.09 -77.61
C TYR A 10 -93.27 53.39 -77.34
N LEU A 11 -92.90 54.03 -78.47
CA LEU A 11 -92.53 55.44 -78.65
C LEU A 11 -91.04 55.79 -78.81
N SER A 12 -90.31 55.03 -79.63
CA SER A 12 -89.10 55.55 -80.32
C SER A 12 -89.26 55.67 -81.85
N ASN A 13 -90.48 55.55 -82.37
CA ASN A 13 -90.85 56.06 -83.70
C ASN A 13 -91.66 57.32 -83.48
N ILE A 14 -91.01 58.48 -83.41
CA ILE A 14 -91.52 59.77 -83.88
C ILE A 14 -90.26 60.59 -84.16
N ASP A 15 -90.07 60.83 -85.45
CA ASP A 15 -89.04 61.66 -86.05
C ASP A 15 -89.05 63.09 -85.50
N ASP A 16 -87.86 63.69 -85.49
CA ASP A 16 -87.54 65.08 -85.17
C ASP A 16 -88.12 66.09 -86.21
N ASP A 17 -89.37 65.94 -86.62
CA ASP A 17 -90.06 66.91 -87.49
C ASP A 17 -90.98 67.84 -86.67
N LEU A 18 -90.36 68.90 -86.17
CA LEU A 18 -90.88 69.99 -85.32
C LEU A 18 -91.91 70.92 -85.98
N THR A 19 -92.74 70.46 -86.93
CA THR A 19 -93.58 71.37 -87.74
C THR A 19 -95.09 71.27 -87.55
N THR A 20 -95.62 70.33 -86.74
CA THR A 20 -97.07 70.25 -86.47
C THR A 20 -97.41 69.78 -85.05
N ILE A 21 -96.94 70.52 -84.03
CA ILE A 21 -97.29 70.24 -82.64
C ILE A 21 -98.07 71.43 -82.07
N THR A 22 -99.29 71.19 -81.59
CA THR A 22 -100.04 72.18 -80.81
C THR A 22 -99.27 72.48 -79.51
N ASP A 23 -99.28 73.73 -79.04
CA ASP A 23 -98.52 74.19 -77.85
C ASP A 23 -98.67 73.27 -76.62
N ILE A 24 -99.79 72.55 -76.52
CA ILE A 24 -100.10 71.57 -75.48
C ILE A 24 -99.15 70.36 -75.52
N ASP A 25 -98.82 69.81 -76.69
CA ASP A 25 -97.96 68.63 -76.75
C ASP A 25 -96.47 68.99 -76.61
N PHE A 26 -96.07 70.21 -76.97
CA PHE A 26 -94.76 70.76 -76.61
C PHE A 26 -94.61 70.90 -75.09
N LEU A 27 -95.64 71.42 -74.40
CA LEU A 27 -95.66 71.50 -72.94
C LEU A 27 -95.63 70.10 -72.29
N LYS A 28 -96.37 69.12 -72.80
CA LYS A 28 -96.28 67.72 -72.32
C LYS A 28 -94.89 67.14 -72.52
N PHE A 29 -94.27 67.36 -73.68
CA PHE A 29 -92.91 66.90 -73.97
C PHE A 29 -91.89 67.53 -73.02
N GLN A 30 -91.98 68.85 -72.79
CA GLN A 30 -91.15 69.53 -71.79
C GLN A 30 -91.39 68.97 -70.39
N LEU A 31 -92.64 68.73 -70.00
CA LEU A 31 -93.00 68.18 -68.68
C LEU A 31 -92.43 66.77 -68.50
N ILE A 32 -92.53 65.90 -69.52
CA ILE A 32 -91.93 64.57 -69.53
C ILE A 32 -90.40 64.67 -69.42
N ARG A 33 -89.78 65.57 -70.17
CA ARG A 33 -88.33 65.82 -70.12
C ARG A 33 -87.90 66.32 -68.75
N GLN A 34 -88.66 67.23 -68.12
CA GLN A 34 -88.38 67.72 -66.77
C GLN A 34 -88.61 66.63 -65.73
N ARG A 35 -89.64 65.77 -65.87
CA ARG A 35 -89.84 64.61 -65.00
C ARG A 35 -88.68 63.61 -65.12
N ARG A 36 -88.18 63.34 -66.33
CA ARG A 36 -86.99 62.50 -66.53
C ARG A 36 -85.75 63.10 -65.87
N LYS A 37 -85.53 64.42 -66.02
CA LYS A 37 -84.44 65.12 -65.33
C LYS A 37 -84.58 65.02 -63.82
N LEU A 38 -85.76 65.30 -63.27
CA LEU A 38 -86.03 65.19 -61.84
C LEU A 38 -85.80 63.76 -61.33
N PHE A 39 -86.27 62.75 -62.06
CA PHE A 39 -86.07 61.35 -61.69
C PHE A 39 -84.58 60.98 -61.66
N SER A 40 -83.81 61.39 -62.67
CA SER A 40 -82.36 61.17 -62.70
C SER A 40 -81.61 61.88 -61.56
N ILE A 41 -82.05 63.08 -61.19
CA ILE A 41 -81.49 63.83 -60.07
C ILE A 41 -81.83 63.14 -58.76
N ILE A 42 -83.06 62.68 -58.57
CA ILE A 42 -83.49 61.94 -57.37
C ILE A 42 -82.72 60.63 -57.24
N GLU A 43 -82.55 59.88 -58.34
CA GLU A 43 -81.80 58.63 -58.33
C GLU A 43 -80.32 58.85 -57.97
N LEU A 44 -79.70 59.92 -58.48
CA LEU A 44 -78.37 60.34 -58.09
C LEU A 44 -78.31 60.74 -56.62
N LEU A 45 -79.30 61.48 -56.12
CA LEU A 45 -79.35 61.94 -54.73
C LEU A 45 -79.44 60.74 -53.78
N ILE A 46 -80.31 59.77 -54.06
CA ILE A 46 -80.44 58.51 -53.30
C ILE A 46 -79.11 57.72 -53.32
N LYS A 47 -78.47 57.57 -54.50
CA LYS A 47 -77.15 56.91 -54.60
C LYS A 47 -76.09 57.63 -53.77
N THR A 48 -76.11 58.97 -53.74
CA THR A 48 -75.18 59.73 -52.92
C THR A 48 -75.48 59.58 -51.44
N GLU A 49 -76.75 59.67 -50.99
CA GLU A 49 -77.13 59.48 -49.58
C GLU A 49 -76.73 58.09 -49.06
N LEU A 50 -77.03 57.02 -49.80
CA LEU A 50 -76.64 55.65 -49.43
C LEU A 50 -75.12 55.47 -49.36
N SER A 51 -74.35 56.15 -50.22
CA SER A 51 -72.89 56.10 -50.16
C SER A 51 -72.33 56.90 -48.96
N TYR A 52 -72.96 58.01 -48.58
CA TYR A 52 -72.64 58.73 -47.35
C TYR A 52 -72.98 57.93 -46.08
N GLU A 53 -74.12 57.23 -46.05
CA GLU A 53 -74.49 56.35 -44.93
C GLU A 53 -73.51 55.18 -44.77
N ASN A 54 -73.12 54.51 -45.87
CA ASN A 54 -72.12 53.45 -45.83
C ASN A 54 -70.72 53.94 -45.41
N ASN A 55 -70.34 55.17 -45.76
CA ASN A 55 -69.10 55.78 -45.30
C ASN A 55 -69.12 56.08 -43.78
N LEU A 56 -70.30 56.29 -43.19
CA LEU A 56 -70.45 56.46 -41.74
C LEU A 56 -70.08 55.16 -41.00
N PHE A 57 -70.46 54.00 -41.54
CA PHE A 57 -70.10 52.69 -41.00
C PHE A 57 -68.58 52.44 -41.05
N LEU A 58 -67.93 52.80 -42.16
CA LEU A 58 -66.46 52.72 -42.29
C LEU A 58 -65.73 53.64 -41.30
N ARG A 59 -66.28 54.81 -41.00
CA ARG A 59 -65.71 55.73 -40.01
C ARG A 59 -65.80 55.19 -38.59
N ILE A 60 -66.94 54.61 -38.22
CA ILE A 60 -67.12 53.98 -36.89
C ILE A 60 -66.14 52.82 -36.72
N ASP A 61 -65.95 52.00 -37.75
CA ASP A 61 -64.98 50.90 -37.69
C ASP A 61 -63.54 51.39 -37.68
N TYR A 62 -63.22 52.48 -38.41
CA TYR A 62 -61.93 53.15 -38.30
C TYR A 62 -61.68 53.70 -36.90
N ASP A 63 -62.66 54.36 -36.28
CA ASP A 63 -62.55 54.92 -34.94
C ASP A 63 -62.33 53.79 -33.91
N LYS A 64 -63.05 52.67 -34.01
CA LYS A 64 -62.78 51.47 -33.18
C LYS A 64 -61.38 50.91 -33.39
N LEU A 65 -60.90 50.88 -34.63
CA LEU A 65 -59.57 50.36 -34.96
C LEU A 65 -58.47 51.30 -34.42
N LEU A 66 -58.71 52.62 -34.46
CA LEU A 66 -57.84 53.64 -33.88
C LEU A 66 -57.78 53.53 -32.35
N ASP A 67 -58.92 53.31 -31.70
CA ASP A 67 -58.98 53.07 -30.25
C ASP A 67 -58.22 51.79 -29.85
N ASN A 68 -58.42 50.69 -30.60
CA ASN A 68 -57.68 49.46 -30.39
C ASN A 68 -56.17 49.65 -30.60
N TYR A 69 -55.76 50.39 -31.64
CA TYR A 69 -54.37 50.71 -31.88
C TYR A 69 -53.77 51.54 -30.75
N ASN A 70 -54.50 52.54 -30.26
CA ASN A 70 -54.06 53.37 -29.14
C ASN A 70 -53.90 52.56 -27.85
N GLN A 71 -54.86 51.68 -27.55
CA GLN A 71 -54.80 50.78 -26.39
C GLN A 71 -53.61 49.82 -26.50
N LEU A 72 -53.43 49.17 -27.66
CA LEU A 72 -52.31 48.26 -27.90
C LEU A 72 -50.96 48.98 -27.81
N ASN A 73 -50.89 50.23 -28.28
CA ASN A 73 -49.68 51.04 -28.19
C ASN A 73 -49.38 51.45 -26.74
N GLN A 74 -50.40 51.73 -25.92
CA GLN A 74 -50.22 51.96 -24.48
C GLN A 74 -49.70 50.69 -23.78
N GLU A 75 -50.28 49.52 -24.07
CA GLU A 75 -49.82 48.23 -23.54
C GLU A 75 -48.38 47.93 -23.96
N TYR A 76 -48.05 48.18 -25.23
CA TYR A 76 -46.69 48.02 -25.76
C TYR A 76 -45.68 48.91 -25.01
N ASN A 77 -46.01 50.18 -24.77
CA ASN A 77 -45.13 51.08 -24.03
C ASN A 77 -44.96 50.66 -22.57
N GLN A 78 -46.05 50.26 -21.90
CA GLN A 78 -45.97 49.71 -20.54
C GLN A 78 -45.11 48.45 -20.47
N LEU A 79 -45.23 47.56 -21.45
CA LEU A 79 -44.45 46.34 -21.52
C LEU A 79 -42.97 46.65 -21.79
N LYS A 80 -42.68 47.60 -22.67
CA LYS A 80 -41.33 48.09 -22.97
C LYS A 80 -40.65 48.65 -21.71
N ASP A 81 -41.36 49.45 -20.91
CA ASP A 81 -40.84 50.00 -19.67
C ASP A 81 -40.54 48.90 -18.64
N LYS A 82 -41.43 47.90 -18.52
CA LYS A 82 -41.20 46.71 -17.67
C LYS A 82 -39.95 45.94 -18.11
N TYR A 83 -39.75 45.74 -19.41
CA TYR A 83 -38.55 45.07 -19.93
C TYR A 83 -37.27 45.88 -19.66
N GLN A 84 -37.31 47.20 -19.80
CA GLN A 84 -36.17 48.06 -19.45
C GLN A 84 -35.85 47.98 -17.97
N HIS A 85 -36.86 48.05 -17.11
CA HIS A 85 -36.69 47.91 -15.66
C HIS A 85 -36.11 46.55 -15.27
N LEU A 86 -36.61 45.46 -15.88
CA LEU A 86 -36.06 44.12 -15.71
C LEU A 86 -34.60 44.05 -16.18
N GLY A 87 -34.27 44.66 -17.32
CA GLY A 87 -32.91 44.76 -17.82
C GLY A 87 -31.96 45.46 -16.84
N HIS A 88 -32.39 46.57 -16.24
CA HIS A 88 -31.63 47.26 -15.20
C HIS A 88 -31.47 46.41 -13.93
N ALA A 89 -32.52 45.69 -13.51
CA ALA A 89 -32.44 44.78 -12.37
C ALA A 89 -31.46 43.62 -12.63
N CYS A 90 -31.48 43.04 -13.83
CA CYS A 90 -30.51 42.02 -14.23
C CYS A 90 -29.08 42.55 -14.23
N LEU A 91 -28.83 43.74 -14.79
CA LEU A 91 -27.51 44.38 -14.76
C LEU A 91 -27.04 44.68 -13.34
N TYR A 92 -27.95 45.15 -12.48
CA TYR A 92 -27.65 45.38 -11.06
C TYR A 92 -27.26 44.08 -10.37
N LEU A 93 -27.99 42.98 -10.59
CA LEU A 93 -27.65 41.67 -10.04
C LEU A 93 -26.30 41.17 -10.55
N ILE A 94 -26.01 41.31 -11.84
CA ILE A 94 -24.71 40.94 -12.42
C ILE A 94 -23.58 41.71 -11.73
N ASN A 95 -23.69 43.03 -11.63
CA ASN A 95 -22.68 43.84 -10.95
C ASN A 95 -22.53 43.44 -9.48
N LYS A 96 -23.64 43.22 -8.77
CA LYS A 96 -23.60 42.80 -7.38
C LYS A 96 -22.97 41.43 -7.19
N THR A 97 -23.20 40.49 -8.11
CA THR A 97 -22.55 39.18 -8.08
C THR A 97 -21.05 39.30 -8.34
N GLN A 98 -20.63 40.23 -9.20
CA GLN A 98 -19.21 40.49 -9.45
C GLN A 98 -18.52 41.05 -8.20
N ASP A 99 -19.14 42.02 -7.51
CA ASP A 99 -18.64 42.54 -6.24
C ASP A 99 -18.45 41.42 -5.19
N LEU A 100 -19.44 40.53 -5.07
CA LEU A 100 -19.38 39.38 -4.14
C LEU A 100 -18.26 38.39 -4.51
N ILE A 101 -18.00 38.19 -5.80
CA ILE A 101 -16.90 37.35 -6.28
C ILE A 101 -15.56 37.99 -5.89
N ASP A 102 -15.43 39.30 -6.02
CA ASP A 102 -14.22 40.03 -5.66
C ASP A 102 -13.97 40.02 -4.15
N GLU A 103 -15.00 40.22 -3.33
CA GLU A 103 -14.93 40.04 -1.87
C GLU A 103 -14.49 38.62 -1.50
N ARG A 104 -15.10 37.59 -2.12
CA ARG A 104 -14.72 36.19 -1.90
C ARG A 104 -13.25 35.95 -2.25
N ASN A 105 -12.79 36.46 -3.39
CA ASN A 105 -11.41 36.30 -3.84
C ASN A 105 -10.43 36.99 -2.90
N LYS A 106 -10.78 38.17 -2.38
CA LYS A 106 -10.01 38.86 -1.35
C LYS A 106 -9.84 38.00 -0.09
N TYR A 107 -10.95 37.51 0.47
CA TYR A 107 -10.88 36.64 1.66
C TYR A 107 -10.15 35.33 1.40
N TYR A 108 -10.30 34.74 0.21
CA TYR A 108 -9.55 33.54 -0.16
C TYR A 108 -8.04 33.79 -0.22
N ASN A 109 -7.62 34.94 -0.75
CA ASN A 109 -6.21 35.32 -0.80
C ASN A 109 -5.66 35.62 0.60
N GLU A 110 -6.41 36.35 1.43
CA GLU A 110 -6.05 36.58 2.84
C GLU A 110 -5.92 35.26 3.60
N TRP A 111 -6.88 34.34 3.43
CA TRP A 111 -6.80 33.00 4.00
C TRP A 111 -5.59 32.22 3.48
N LYS A 112 -5.29 32.28 2.18
CA LYS A 112 -4.15 31.58 1.57
C LYS A 112 -2.83 32.11 2.12
N ILE A 113 -2.70 33.43 2.27
CA ILE A 113 -1.55 34.09 2.89
C ILE A 113 -1.45 33.64 4.35
N ASN A 114 -2.52 33.77 5.13
CA ASN A 114 -2.54 33.34 6.53
C ASN A 114 -2.21 31.85 6.68
N LYS A 115 -2.72 30.99 5.79
CA LYS A 115 -2.40 29.57 5.75
C LYS A 115 -0.92 29.31 5.43
N SER A 116 -0.31 30.11 4.56
CA SER A 116 1.13 30.01 4.28
C SER A 116 2.00 30.56 5.41
N LEU A 117 1.47 31.48 6.23
CA LEU A 117 2.12 32.02 7.42
C LEU A 117 1.93 31.12 8.66
N LEU A 118 0.89 30.28 8.66
CA LEU A 118 0.77 29.19 9.62
C LEU A 118 1.89 28.19 9.32
N THR A 119 2.91 28.16 10.18
CA THR A 119 3.84 27.03 10.21
C THR A 119 3.00 25.76 10.26
N PRO A 120 3.19 24.79 9.34
CA PRO A 120 2.45 23.55 9.37
C PRO A 120 2.69 22.94 10.76
N ARG A 121 1.61 22.71 11.51
CA ARG A 121 1.74 22.10 12.83
C ARG A 121 2.47 20.77 12.64
N PRO A 122 3.50 20.48 13.46
CA PRO A 122 4.20 19.22 13.38
C PRO A 122 3.21 18.05 13.49
N ASP A 123 3.44 16.99 12.73
CA ASP A 123 2.73 15.72 12.92
C ASP A 123 3.16 15.13 14.27
N TRP A 124 2.47 15.50 15.35
CA TRP A 124 2.78 15.06 16.70
C TRP A 124 2.72 13.55 16.87
N ASP A 125 1.99 12.83 16.02
CA ASP A 125 1.97 11.36 16.04
C ASP A 125 3.34 10.75 15.69
N LYS A 126 4.16 11.43 14.88
CA LYS A 126 5.52 10.96 14.55
C LYS A 126 6.47 11.05 15.75
N VAL A 127 6.17 11.91 16.73
CA VAL A 127 6.98 12.06 17.95
C VAL A 127 6.91 10.81 18.83
N SER A 128 5.83 10.02 18.72
CA SER A 128 5.71 8.73 19.41
C SER A 128 6.81 7.73 19.05
N ASN A 129 7.44 7.87 17.88
CA ASN A 129 8.54 7.01 17.43
C ASN A 129 9.89 7.41 18.05
N VAL A 130 9.98 8.64 18.59
CA VAL A 130 11.22 9.21 19.15
C VAL A 130 11.26 9.06 20.67
N ILE A 131 10.09 9.04 21.33
CA ILE A 131 9.99 8.98 22.80
C ILE A 131 9.92 7.52 23.29
N ASP A 132 10.70 7.22 24.33
CA ASP A 132 10.73 5.93 24.99
C ASP A 132 9.39 5.60 25.69
N GLY A 133 8.75 4.51 25.27
CA GLY A 133 7.39 4.12 25.69
C GLY A 133 6.33 4.28 24.61
N GLY A 134 6.74 4.77 23.43
CA GLY A 134 5.95 4.71 22.19
C GLY A 134 4.63 5.49 22.23
N HIS A 135 3.72 5.10 21.35
CA HIS A 135 2.44 5.77 21.14
C HIS A 135 1.53 5.84 22.38
N LYS A 136 1.63 4.86 23.30
CA LYS A 136 0.79 4.80 24.50
C LYS A 136 1.19 5.88 25.51
N ARG A 137 2.49 6.02 25.78
CA ARG A 137 3.01 7.06 26.68
C ARG A 137 2.86 8.45 26.08
N TRP A 138 3.15 8.60 24.79
CA TRP A 138 2.96 9.88 24.10
C TRP A 138 1.50 10.34 24.14
N LYS A 139 0.55 9.43 23.97
CA LYS A 139 -0.89 9.75 24.07
C LYS A 139 -1.27 10.26 25.46
N ILE A 140 -0.72 9.68 26.53
CA ILE A 140 -0.95 10.14 27.91
C ILE A 140 -0.32 11.53 28.13
N LEU A 141 0.86 11.77 27.57
CA LEU A 141 1.56 13.05 27.69
C LEU A 141 0.92 14.15 26.85
N SER A 142 0.30 13.80 25.72
CA SER A 142 -0.23 14.75 24.76
C SER A 142 -1.70 15.11 24.97
N THR A 143 -2.46 14.25 25.67
CA THR A 143 -3.86 14.53 25.98
C THR A 143 -4.00 15.81 26.79
N GLY A 144 -4.77 16.76 26.25
CA GLY A 144 -5.14 18.01 26.93
C GLY A 144 -4.10 19.13 26.88
N LYS A 145 -3.04 19.03 26.06
CA LYS A 145 -1.97 20.04 25.99
C LYS A 145 -1.93 20.81 24.68
N SER A 146 -1.49 22.07 24.74
CA SER A 146 -1.31 22.91 23.55
C SER A 146 -0.08 22.50 22.73
N SER A 147 0.01 22.90 21.46
CA SER A 147 1.18 22.59 20.61
C SER A 147 2.50 23.16 21.16
N GLU A 148 2.43 24.29 21.86
CA GLU A 148 3.57 24.90 22.54
C GLU A 148 3.99 24.08 23.76
N GLN A 149 3.02 23.63 24.57
CA GLN A 149 3.28 22.73 25.70
C GLN A 149 3.81 21.36 25.25
N LEU A 150 3.30 20.82 24.14
CA LEU A 150 3.83 19.61 23.51
C LEU A 150 5.27 19.79 23.05
N MET A 151 5.60 20.95 22.50
CA MET A 151 6.95 21.32 22.11
C MET A 151 7.86 21.43 23.34
N GLU A 152 7.42 22.06 24.42
CA GLU A 152 8.17 22.11 25.68
C GLU A 152 8.38 20.73 26.29
N ILE A 153 7.40 19.84 26.22
CA ILE A 153 7.53 18.46 26.70
C ILE A 153 8.49 17.69 25.82
N LEU A 154 8.42 17.85 24.51
CA LEU A 154 9.37 17.23 23.59
C LEU A 154 10.79 17.77 23.84
N ILE A 155 10.95 19.08 24.00
CA ILE A 155 12.22 19.69 24.38
C ILE A 155 12.66 19.14 25.73
N ARG A 156 11.78 19.00 26.72
CA ARG A 156 12.12 18.42 28.03
C ARG A 156 12.47 16.96 27.95
N GLU A 157 11.81 16.15 27.13
CA GLU A 157 12.12 14.72 26.96
C GLU A 157 13.44 14.54 26.19
N ILE A 158 13.74 15.40 25.22
CA ILE A 158 15.03 15.44 24.49
C ILE A 158 16.15 16.07 25.34
N VAL A 159 15.85 17.09 26.14
CA VAL A 159 16.81 17.80 27.00
C VAL A 159 17.05 17.04 28.31
N ASN A 160 16.10 16.25 28.80
CA ASN A 160 16.34 15.26 29.85
C ASN A 160 17.23 14.11 29.36
N GLU A 161 17.51 13.95 28.05
CA GLU A 161 18.65 13.14 27.58
C GLU A 161 20.01 13.82 27.85
N ASN A 162 20.05 15.14 28.09
CA ASN A 162 21.26 15.95 28.30
C ASN A 162 21.37 16.65 29.68
N GLN A 163 20.34 16.61 30.52
CA GLN A 163 20.41 17.01 31.92
C GLN A 163 20.07 15.82 32.80
N ILE A 164 21.08 14.97 32.91
CA ILE A 164 21.37 14.21 34.12
C ILE A 164 21.60 15.25 35.22
N GLU A 165 20.59 15.51 36.07
CA GLU A 165 20.88 15.99 37.41
C GLU A 165 21.68 14.89 38.11
N SER A 166 22.81 15.30 38.71
CA SER A 166 23.97 14.51 39.16
C SER A 166 24.75 13.82 38.04
N ILE A 167 25.65 14.60 37.45
CA ILE A 167 27.00 14.17 37.06
C ILE A 167 27.55 13.31 38.21
N GLU A 168 27.32 12.01 38.14
CA GLU A 168 28.31 11.05 38.56
C GLU A 168 29.14 10.71 37.33
N GLU A 169 30.43 10.84 37.53
CA GLU A 169 31.47 10.79 36.54
C GLU A 169 31.42 9.44 35.83
N ASN A 170 31.36 9.49 34.49
CA ASN A 170 31.70 8.40 33.59
C ASN A 170 30.67 7.27 33.39
N ASP A 171 29.81 7.42 32.37
CA ASP A 171 29.01 6.35 31.75
C ASP A 171 29.93 5.39 30.93
N TYR A 172 30.97 4.84 31.57
CA TYR A 172 31.79 3.77 31.01
C TYR A 172 31.22 2.41 31.44
N PHE A 173 31.25 1.42 30.56
CA PHE A 173 31.06 0.04 30.96
C PHE A 173 32.32 -0.47 31.67
N GLU A 174 32.13 -1.28 32.71
CA GLU A 174 33.19 -2.09 33.29
C GLU A 174 33.56 -3.21 32.32
N ALA A 175 34.86 -3.38 32.07
CA ALA A 175 35.36 -4.46 31.24
C ALA A 175 35.16 -5.81 31.95
N ASN A 176 34.56 -6.78 31.25
CA ASN A 176 34.29 -8.13 31.73
C ASN A 176 35.54 -9.03 31.76
N GLY A 177 36.71 -8.54 31.34
CA GLY A 177 37.96 -9.29 31.29
C GLY A 177 38.11 -10.20 30.06
N ASP A 178 39.26 -10.88 29.99
CA ASP A 178 39.65 -11.78 28.88
C ASP A 178 39.33 -13.27 29.15
N GLN A 179 38.40 -13.55 30.07
CA GLN A 179 38.07 -14.92 30.45
C GLN A 179 37.34 -15.69 29.33
N GLU A 180 37.52 -17.01 29.29
CA GLU A 180 36.84 -17.88 28.32
C GLU A 180 35.31 -17.92 28.53
N SER A 181 34.84 -17.63 29.74
CA SER A 181 33.43 -17.46 30.12
C SER A 181 32.77 -16.23 29.48
N VAL A 182 33.56 -15.24 29.06
CA VAL A 182 33.08 -14.02 28.43
C VAL A 182 33.00 -14.21 26.92
N LEU A 183 31.95 -13.65 26.32
CA LEU A 183 31.70 -13.76 24.90
C LEU A 183 32.89 -13.19 24.09
N PRO A 184 33.32 -13.86 23.01
CA PRO A 184 34.48 -13.48 22.20
C PRO A 184 34.55 -12.00 21.81
N PHE A 185 33.42 -11.38 21.47
CA PHE A 185 33.35 -9.97 21.03
C PHE A 185 33.34 -8.95 22.18
N LEU A 186 33.35 -9.41 23.44
CA LEU A 186 33.40 -8.59 24.65
C LEU A 186 34.74 -8.70 25.40
N ARG A 187 35.64 -9.58 24.94
CA ARG A 187 36.91 -9.84 25.62
C ARG A 187 37.83 -8.62 25.52
N THR A 188 38.17 -8.07 26.68
CA THR A 188 39.11 -6.98 26.83
C THR A 188 39.96 -7.11 28.07
N SER A 189 41.15 -6.52 27.99
CA SER A 189 41.95 -6.26 29.18
C SER A 189 41.17 -5.37 30.15
N GLU A 190 41.18 -5.77 31.43
CA GLU A 190 40.34 -5.23 32.53
C GLU A 190 40.48 -3.71 32.75
N HIS A 191 41.43 -3.03 32.11
CA HIS A 191 41.71 -1.60 32.28
C HIS A 191 41.27 -0.72 31.10
N THR A 192 40.50 -1.24 30.14
CA THR A 192 39.96 -0.41 29.05
C THR A 192 38.64 0.25 29.44
N GLN A 193 38.61 1.58 29.41
CA GLN A 193 37.38 2.36 29.57
C GLN A 193 36.54 2.27 28.30
N ILE A 194 35.32 1.74 28.42
CA ILE A 194 34.44 1.48 27.29
C ILE A 194 33.27 2.47 27.35
N VAL A 195 33.16 3.36 26.37
CA VAL A 195 32.11 4.40 26.35
C VAL A 195 30.73 3.78 26.11
N ASN A 196 29.75 4.11 26.96
CA ASN A 196 28.35 3.83 26.70
C ASN A 196 27.77 4.88 25.74
N ARG A 197 27.52 4.50 24.49
CA ARG A 197 26.86 5.34 23.48
C ARG A 197 25.33 5.24 23.52
N ARG A 198 24.77 4.43 24.41
CA ARG A 198 23.33 4.18 24.56
C ARG A 198 22.68 3.89 23.21
N MET A 199 23.15 2.84 22.54
CA MET A 199 22.68 2.45 21.20
C MET A 199 21.14 2.38 21.14
N ARG A 200 20.55 3.09 20.17
CA ARG A 200 19.09 3.14 19.93
C ARG A 200 18.58 1.86 19.29
N ARG A 201 17.33 1.48 19.57
CA ARG A 201 16.69 0.25 19.06
C ARG A 201 16.81 0.04 17.56
N ARG A 202 16.54 1.08 16.75
CA ARG A 202 16.65 0.98 15.28
C ARG A 202 18.09 0.64 14.86
N MET A 203 19.09 1.26 15.47
CA MET A 203 20.49 0.98 15.18
C MET A 203 20.84 -0.46 15.56
N THR A 204 20.37 -0.93 16.72
CA THR A 204 20.53 -2.31 17.18
C THR A 204 19.95 -3.31 16.17
N GLY A 205 18.71 -3.09 15.72
CA GLY A 205 18.05 -3.96 14.73
C GLY A 205 18.79 -4.00 13.39
N LEU A 206 19.26 -2.86 12.89
CA LEU A 206 20.04 -2.79 11.65
C LEU A 206 21.38 -3.53 11.78
N LEU A 207 22.09 -3.35 12.89
CA LEU A 207 23.37 -4.00 13.14
C LEU A 207 23.23 -5.52 13.27
N ILE A 208 22.20 -6.00 13.98
CA ILE A 208 21.85 -7.43 14.07
C ILE A 208 21.59 -8.01 12.67
N LYS A 209 20.80 -7.30 11.86
CA LYS A 209 20.49 -7.72 10.50
C LYS A 209 21.75 -7.78 9.63
N GLU A 210 22.63 -6.79 9.73
CA GLU A 210 23.89 -6.79 8.99
C GLU A 210 24.76 -7.99 9.35
N ILE A 211 24.91 -8.30 10.65
CA ILE A 211 25.63 -9.49 11.15
C ILE A 211 25.07 -10.77 10.53
N TRP A 212 23.75 -10.95 10.57
CA TRP A 212 23.11 -12.12 9.96
C TRP A 212 23.35 -12.19 8.46
N THR A 213 23.25 -11.05 7.76
CA THR A 213 23.48 -11.04 6.32
C THR A 213 24.93 -11.27 5.92
N ASP A 214 25.90 -10.86 6.73
CA ASP A 214 27.32 -11.17 6.52
C ASP A 214 27.59 -12.66 6.71
N LYS A 215 26.96 -13.26 7.72
CA LYS A 215 27.07 -14.70 7.99
C LYS A 215 26.51 -15.54 6.85
N ILE A 216 25.34 -15.16 6.29
CA ILE A 216 24.72 -15.86 5.15
C ILE A 216 25.53 -15.67 3.84
N ARG A 217 26.16 -14.51 3.63
CA ARG A 217 26.99 -14.22 2.45
C ARG A 217 28.26 -15.07 2.36
N LYS A 218 28.72 -15.64 3.47
CA LYS A 218 29.84 -16.57 3.53
C LYS A 218 29.28 -17.99 3.67
N PRO A 219 28.85 -18.65 2.58
CA PRO A 219 28.50 -20.05 2.69
C PRO A 219 29.74 -20.84 3.13
N TYR A 220 29.48 -21.82 3.98
CA TYR A 220 30.26 -23.03 4.24
C TYR A 220 30.54 -23.79 2.93
N ASN A 221 31.31 -23.18 2.01
CA ASN A 221 31.65 -23.70 0.69
C ASN A 221 33.10 -23.33 0.34
N ARG A 222 34.02 -24.07 0.96
CA ARG A 222 35.38 -24.32 0.40
C ARG A 222 35.66 -25.80 0.16
N SER A 223 34.64 -26.65 0.17
CA SER A 223 34.74 -28.00 -0.40
C SER A 223 33.98 -28.00 -1.73
N ILE A 224 34.55 -28.61 -2.76
CA ILE A 224 34.06 -28.66 -4.15
C ILE A 224 34.38 -27.40 -4.99
N ARG A 225 35.67 -27.07 -5.08
CA ARG A 225 36.28 -26.69 -6.36
C ARG A 225 37.60 -27.43 -6.51
N SER A 226 37.52 -28.74 -6.68
CA SER A 226 38.54 -29.50 -7.39
C SER A 226 37.84 -30.25 -8.52
N LEU A 227 38.48 -30.21 -9.69
CA LEU A 227 38.12 -30.83 -10.95
C LEU A 227 37.27 -29.98 -11.91
N THR A 228 37.91 -28.95 -12.47
CA THR A 228 37.84 -28.77 -13.93
C THR A 228 39.27 -28.79 -14.50
N PRO A 229 39.51 -29.48 -15.63
CA PRO A 229 40.86 -29.66 -16.17
C PRO A 229 41.28 -28.38 -16.91
N THR A 230 42.29 -27.70 -16.39
CA THR A 230 42.94 -26.58 -17.07
C THR A 230 43.79 -27.10 -18.23
N LYS A 231 43.47 -26.60 -19.43
CA LYS A 231 44.24 -26.77 -20.65
C LYS A 231 45.68 -26.29 -20.44
N GLN A 232 46.60 -27.14 -20.88
CA GLN A 232 48.02 -26.85 -21.03
C GLN A 232 48.23 -25.67 -21.99
N TYR A 233 49.04 -24.70 -21.57
CA TYR A 233 49.87 -23.93 -22.47
C TYR A 233 51.27 -23.84 -21.88
N ASN A 234 52.23 -24.35 -22.66
CA ASN A 234 53.65 -24.26 -22.41
C ASN A 234 54.14 -22.83 -22.65
N SER A 235 54.99 -22.33 -21.76
CA SER A 235 56.27 -21.72 -22.17
C SER A 235 57.23 -21.61 -20.99
N SER A 236 58.44 -22.06 -21.27
CA SER A 236 59.64 -22.12 -20.44
C SER A 236 60.30 -20.75 -20.23
N GLY A 237 60.90 -20.54 -19.06
CA GLY A 237 61.87 -19.47 -18.83
C GLY A 237 62.41 -19.51 -17.40
N SER A 238 63.73 -19.66 -17.26
CA SER A 238 64.45 -20.03 -16.05
C SER A 238 64.50 -18.94 -14.98
N SER A 239 64.63 -19.37 -13.72
CA SER A 239 65.72 -19.04 -12.78
C SER A 239 65.20 -18.97 -11.35
N SER A 240 65.53 -19.98 -10.54
CA SER A 240 65.66 -19.81 -9.08
C SER A 240 66.93 -18.97 -8.81
N PRO A 241 67.08 -18.31 -7.64
CA PRO A 241 67.46 -19.11 -6.48
C PRO A 241 67.08 -18.54 -5.08
N LEU A 242 67.34 -19.38 -4.08
CA LEU A 242 67.66 -19.12 -2.66
C LEU A 242 66.54 -19.01 -1.61
N LEU A 243 66.53 -20.05 -0.77
CA LEU A 243 65.95 -20.17 0.56
C LEU A 243 66.52 -19.16 1.56
N LEU A 244 65.63 -18.62 2.40
CA LEU A 244 65.87 -18.42 3.84
C LEU A 244 64.63 -18.89 4.62
N PRO A 245 64.80 -19.63 5.74
CA PRO A 245 63.70 -20.22 6.49
C PRO A 245 63.19 -19.28 7.60
N LEU A 246 61.87 -19.16 7.73
CA LEU A 246 61.19 -18.52 8.86
C LEU A 246 60.06 -19.44 9.36
N PRO A 247 59.68 -19.35 10.65
CA PRO A 247 59.44 -20.50 11.49
C PRO A 247 57.97 -20.91 11.55
N ASN A 248 57.80 -22.22 11.71
CA ASN A 248 56.74 -22.92 12.44
C ASN A 248 55.50 -22.14 12.90
N THR A 249 54.37 -22.63 12.36
CA THR A 249 53.10 -22.91 13.05
C THR A 249 52.35 -21.74 13.68
N LEU A 250 51.46 -21.16 12.87
CA LEU A 250 50.08 -20.88 13.31
C LEU A 250 49.16 -21.78 12.48
N GLN A 251 48.79 -22.92 13.06
CA GLN A 251 47.69 -23.74 12.57
C GLN A 251 46.42 -22.88 12.61
N SER A 252 45.85 -22.56 11.45
CA SER A 252 44.48 -22.06 11.36
C SER A 252 43.53 -23.16 11.84
N PRO A 253 42.67 -22.91 12.84
CA PRO A 253 41.71 -23.90 13.28
C PRO A 253 40.66 -24.09 12.19
N SER A 254 40.30 -25.36 11.95
CA SER A 254 39.29 -25.82 11.01
C SER A 254 37.95 -25.08 11.14
N ASP A 255 37.47 -24.51 10.03
CA ASP A 255 36.27 -23.65 9.87
C ASP A 255 34.89 -24.31 10.18
N SER A 256 34.84 -25.47 10.86
CA SER A 256 33.60 -26.25 11.04
C SER A 256 32.84 -26.03 12.35
N THR A 257 33.28 -25.12 13.25
CA THR A 257 32.68 -24.95 14.59
C THR A 257 32.65 -23.52 15.11
N LEU A 258 32.57 -22.49 14.26
CA LEU A 258 32.47 -21.10 14.76
C LEU A 258 31.08 -20.80 15.28
N THR A 259 30.97 -20.42 16.56
CA THR A 259 29.71 -20.00 17.17
C THR A 259 29.27 -18.64 16.62
N LEU A 260 28.00 -18.25 16.83
CA LEU A 260 27.55 -16.92 16.44
C LEU A 260 28.37 -15.81 17.14
N ALA A 261 28.78 -16.02 18.39
CA ALA A 261 29.58 -15.06 19.13
C ALA A 261 30.99 -14.88 18.51
N ASP A 262 31.60 -15.97 18.04
CA ASP A 262 32.88 -15.91 17.30
C ASP A 262 32.71 -15.16 15.97
N HIS A 263 31.61 -15.40 15.27
CA HIS A 263 31.30 -14.69 14.03
C HIS A 263 31.13 -13.18 14.27
N VAL A 264 30.47 -12.78 15.35
CA VAL A 264 30.29 -11.36 15.72
C VAL A 264 31.64 -10.71 16.02
N ALA A 265 32.55 -11.38 16.73
CA ALA A 265 33.89 -10.87 16.99
C ALA A 265 34.65 -10.62 15.68
N ILE A 266 34.68 -11.62 14.79
CA ILE A 266 35.31 -11.51 13.46
C ILE A 266 34.65 -10.42 12.63
N TYR A 267 33.33 -10.27 12.72
CA TYR A 267 32.58 -9.25 12.00
C TYR A 267 32.94 -7.84 12.49
N PHE A 268 33.01 -7.61 13.80
CA PHE A 268 33.40 -6.30 14.34
C PHE A 268 34.85 -5.94 14.05
N GLU A 269 35.77 -6.90 14.13
CA GLU A 269 37.17 -6.67 13.74
C GLU A 269 37.33 -6.35 12.24
N LYS A 270 36.48 -6.90 11.37
CA LYS A 270 36.48 -6.60 9.93
C LYS A 270 35.79 -5.28 9.60
N ARG A 271 34.77 -4.91 10.36
CA ARG A 271 33.95 -3.73 10.10
C ARG A 271 34.61 -2.46 10.63
N PHE A 272 35.26 -2.55 11.78
CA PHE A 272 35.86 -1.41 12.45
C PHE A 272 37.37 -1.50 12.36
N ASP A 273 38.01 -0.45 11.84
CA ASP A 273 39.47 -0.39 11.65
C ASP A 273 40.27 -0.43 12.96
N SER A 274 39.60 -0.24 14.10
CA SER A 274 40.19 -0.27 15.44
C SER A 274 39.50 -1.28 16.33
N LYS A 275 40.30 -2.16 16.95
CA LYS A 275 39.84 -3.15 17.93
C LYS A 275 39.10 -2.49 19.11
N ALA A 276 39.52 -1.30 19.53
CA ALA A 276 38.85 -0.56 20.61
C ALA A 276 37.40 -0.18 20.26
N ILE A 277 37.13 0.23 19.01
CA ILE A 277 35.78 0.56 18.53
C ILE A 277 34.93 -0.71 18.39
N ALA A 278 35.55 -1.82 17.92
CA ALA A 278 34.88 -3.11 17.83
C ALA A 278 34.37 -3.59 19.22
N ILE A 279 35.22 -3.48 20.24
CA ILE A 279 34.86 -3.77 21.63
C ILE A 279 33.76 -2.83 22.12
N GLU A 280 33.92 -1.52 21.91
CA GLU A 280 32.92 -0.52 22.31
C GLU A 280 31.54 -0.86 21.74
N MET A 281 31.49 -1.25 20.46
CA MET A 281 30.25 -1.67 19.81
C MET A 281 29.72 -3.01 20.32
N GLY A 282 30.59 -3.92 20.75
CA GLY A 282 30.21 -5.15 21.45
C GLY A 282 29.45 -4.87 22.76
N TYR A 283 30.00 -4.02 23.63
CA TYR A 283 29.38 -3.69 24.91
C TYR A 283 28.06 -2.92 24.74
N ASN A 284 28.04 -1.96 23.81
CA ASN A 284 26.81 -1.23 23.47
C ASN A 284 25.74 -2.15 22.84
N LEU A 285 26.13 -3.15 22.04
CA LEU A 285 25.20 -4.14 21.51
C LEU A 285 24.63 -5.01 22.62
N ARG A 286 25.47 -5.48 23.56
CA ARG A 286 25.03 -6.24 24.73
C ARG A 286 24.01 -5.46 25.56
N ASP A 287 24.35 -4.23 25.93
CA ASP A 287 23.48 -3.35 26.71
C ASP A 287 22.15 -3.09 25.98
N ALA A 288 22.19 -2.80 24.68
CA ALA A 288 20.98 -2.62 23.89
C ALA A 288 20.13 -3.89 23.80
N CYS A 289 20.75 -5.08 23.67
CA CYS A 289 20.01 -6.34 23.68
C CYS A 289 19.28 -6.58 25.01
N GLN A 290 19.89 -6.18 26.14
CA GLN A 290 19.26 -6.25 27.46
C GLN A 290 18.11 -5.26 27.61
N ARG A 291 18.32 -4.00 27.19
CA ARG A 291 17.28 -2.95 27.23
C ARG A 291 16.07 -3.28 26.34
N TYR A 292 16.30 -3.89 25.18
CA TYR A 292 15.25 -4.20 24.20
C TYR A 292 14.84 -5.67 24.17
N HIS A 293 14.97 -6.40 25.30
CA HIS A 293 14.58 -7.81 25.43
C HIS A 293 13.11 -8.10 25.07
N ASN A 294 12.24 -7.10 25.12
CA ASN A 294 10.83 -7.23 24.71
C ASN A 294 10.64 -7.44 23.21
N SER A 295 11.64 -7.16 22.37
CA SER A 295 11.57 -7.43 20.92
C SER A 295 11.93 -8.88 20.67
N GLU A 296 11.04 -9.64 20.03
CA GLU A 296 11.27 -11.07 19.76
C GLU A 296 12.54 -11.31 18.94
N GLU A 297 12.83 -10.45 17.97
CA GLU A 297 13.97 -10.58 17.07
C GLU A 297 15.30 -10.32 17.78
N ILE A 298 15.34 -9.31 18.65
CA ILE A 298 16.52 -8.95 19.43
C ILE A 298 16.77 -10.01 20.51
N ASN A 299 15.71 -10.48 21.17
CA ASN A 299 15.81 -11.53 22.18
C ASN A 299 16.25 -12.86 21.59
N LEU A 300 15.73 -13.24 20.41
CA LEU A 300 16.18 -14.43 19.70
C LEU A 300 17.68 -14.33 19.38
N PHE A 301 18.13 -13.19 18.84
CA PHE A 301 19.54 -12.98 18.54
C PHE A 301 20.42 -13.05 19.79
N TRP A 302 20.02 -12.38 20.87
CA TRP A 302 20.75 -12.41 22.14
C TRP A 302 20.82 -13.81 22.75
N GLY A 303 19.71 -14.57 22.71
CA GLY A 303 19.66 -15.95 23.15
C GLY A 303 20.58 -16.87 22.34
N ILE A 304 20.69 -16.66 21.02
CA ILE A 304 21.62 -17.43 20.18
C ILE A 304 23.08 -17.03 20.46
N ILE A 305 23.36 -15.73 20.60
CA ILE A 305 24.72 -15.25 20.91
C ILE A 305 25.23 -15.79 22.24
N THR A 306 24.36 -15.84 23.25
CA THR A 306 24.71 -16.36 24.58
C THR A 306 24.76 -17.89 24.62
N GLY A 307 24.43 -18.58 23.52
CA GLY A 307 24.39 -20.04 23.45
C GLY A 307 23.21 -20.67 24.18
N GLN A 308 22.23 -19.87 24.61
CA GLN A 308 21.02 -20.36 25.26
C GLN A 308 20.04 -20.96 24.25
N ILE A 309 19.98 -20.39 23.05
CA ILE A 309 19.10 -20.79 21.96
C ILE A 309 19.93 -21.35 20.79
N GLU A 310 19.44 -22.40 20.16
CA GLU A 310 20.08 -22.98 18.99
C GLU A 310 19.98 -22.03 17.79
N GLU A 311 21.10 -21.82 17.11
CA GLU A 311 21.15 -20.97 15.91
C GLU A 311 20.17 -21.43 14.81
N MET A 312 19.93 -22.74 14.72
CA MET A 312 19.00 -23.33 13.75
C MET A 312 17.57 -22.81 13.91
N VAL A 313 17.19 -22.28 15.08
CA VAL A 313 15.86 -21.67 15.28
C VAL A 313 15.68 -20.46 14.35
N TYR A 314 16.72 -19.64 14.21
CA TYR A 314 16.71 -18.51 13.29
C TYR A 314 16.68 -18.96 11.83
N HIS A 315 17.55 -19.92 11.46
CA HIS A 315 17.64 -20.39 10.08
C HIS A 315 16.35 -21.10 9.63
N TYR A 316 15.73 -21.90 10.48
CA TYR A 316 14.45 -22.54 10.18
C TYR A 316 13.34 -21.50 9.97
N ARG A 317 13.26 -20.46 10.81
CA ARG A 317 12.30 -19.36 10.63
C ARG A 317 12.52 -18.64 9.29
N MET A 318 13.76 -18.26 8.99
CA MET A 318 14.08 -17.57 7.72
C MET A 318 13.84 -18.47 6.51
N GLN A 319 14.18 -19.76 6.61
CA GLN A 319 13.94 -20.74 5.57
C GLN A 319 12.44 -20.91 5.30
N SER A 320 11.63 -21.08 6.35
CA SER A 320 10.16 -21.20 6.24
C SER A 320 9.53 -19.98 5.54
N ILE A 321 9.94 -18.77 5.94
CA ILE A 321 9.47 -17.52 5.31
C ILE A 321 9.90 -17.48 3.83
N SER A 322 11.15 -17.84 3.53
CA SER A 322 11.65 -17.84 2.16
C SER A 322 10.96 -18.88 1.26
N GLN A 323 10.68 -20.07 1.79
CA GLN A 323 9.98 -21.14 1.07
C GLN A 323 8.54 -20.75 0.78
N LEU A 324 7.87 -20.11 1.73
CA LEU A 324 6.53 -19.55 1.51
C LEU A 324 6.53 -18.54 0.36
N LEU A 325 7.44 -17.56 0.39
CA LEU A 325 7.53 -16.56 -0.68
C LEU A 325 7.80 -17.22 -2.05
N GLN A 326 8.75 -18.15 -2.11
CA GLN A 326 9.05 -18.91 -3.33
C GLN A 326 7.83 -19.70 -3.82
N HIS A 327 7.07 -20.31 -2.91
CA HIS A 327 5.84 -21.02 -3.24
C HIS A 327 4.76 -20.09 -3.80
N LEU A 328 4.53 -18.94 -3.18
CA LEU A 328 3.58 -17.94 -3.68
C LEU A 328 3.96 -17.45 -5.09
N ILE A 329 5.25 -17.23 -5.35
CA ILE A 329 5.76 -16.90 -6.69
C ILE A 329 5.46 -18.04 -7.67
N LYS A 330 5.73 -19.30 -7.30
CA LYS A 330 5.44 -20.47 -8.14
C LYS A 330 3.94 -20.59 -8.45
N MET A 331 3.09 -20.48 -7.43
CA MET A 331 1.64 -20.57 -7.58
C MET A 331 1.09 -19.42 -8.44
N LYS A 332 1.61 -18.21 -8.27
CA LYS A 332 1.27 -17.08 -9.16
C LYS A 332 1.62 -17.38 -10.63
N THR A 333 2.81 -17.92 -10.90
CA THR A 333 3.14 -18.34 -12.27
C THR A 333 2.21 -19.43 -12.77
N PHE A 334 1.86 -20.42 -11.94
CA PHE A 334 0.93 -21.49 -12.28
C PHE A 334 -0.47 -20.95 -12.65
N PHE A 335 -1.05 -20.06 -11.83
CA PHE A 335 -2.35 -19.46 -12.10
C PHE A 335 -2.35 -18.61 -13.38
N SER A 336 -1.25 -17.92 -13.69
CA SER A 336 -1.11 -17.17 -14.95
C SER A 336 -1.21 -18.06 -16.19
N PHE A 337 -0.68 -19.29 -16.13
CA PHE A 337 -0.73 -20.25 -17.24
C PHE A 337 -2.10 -20.92 -17.41
N GLN A 338 -2.93 -20.99 -16.38
CA GLN A 338 -4.28 -21.60 -16.48
C GLN A 338 -5.27 -20.73 -17.25
N HIS A 339 -5.12 -19.39 -17.18
CA HIS A 339 -6.01 -18.44 -17.84
C HIS A 339 -5.67 -18.15 -19.30
N ASP A 340 -4.49 -18.55 -19.80
CA ASP A 340 -4.12 -18.43 -21.22
C ASP A 340 -4.86 -19.49 -22.07
N SER A 341 -5.98 -19.09 -22.67
CA SER A 341 -6.82 -19.93 -23.53
C SER A 341 -6.19 -20.29 -24.89
N THR A 342 -4.99 -19.78 -25.21
CA THR A 342 -4.34 -19.88 -26.52
C THR A 342 -3.33 -21.02 -26.67
N LEU A 343 -3.00 -21.74 -25.60
CA LEU A 343 -2.01 -22.83 -25.65
C LEU A 343 -2.63 -24.20 -26.01
N PRO A 344 -2.03 -24.97 -26.95
CA PRO A 344 -2.55 -26.27 -27.39
C PRO A 344 -2.71 -27.28 -26.25
N LYS A 345 -3.75 -28.13 -26.30
CA LYS A 345 -4.07 -29.15 -25.29
C LYS A 345 -2.88 -30.05 -24.88
N ALA A 346 -1.94 -30.30 -25.79
CA ALA A 346 -0.72 -31.07 -25.51
C ALA A 346 0.27 -30.35 -24.56
N ARG A 347 0.34 -29.02 -24.56
CA ARG A 347 1.14 -28.24 -23.59
C ARG A 347 0.45 -28.07 -22.23
N LYS A 348 -0.89 -28.09 -22.19
CA LYS A 348 -1.66 -28.11 -20.94
C LYS A 348 -1.40 -29.38 -20.12
N ALA A 349 -1.17 -30.52 -20.78
CA ALA A 349 -0.82 -31.78 -20.12
C ALA A 349 0.63 -31.79 -19.55
N ILE A 350 1.60 -31.21 -20.26
CA ILE A 350 3.02 -31.18 -19.83
C ILE A 350 3.26 -30.20 -18.65
N VAL A 351 2.36 -29.25 -18.43
CA VAL A 351 2.41 -28.23 -17.36
C VAL A 351 1.57 -28.61 -16.13
N SER A 352 0.80 -29.71 -16.21
CA SER A 352 -0.13 -30.13 -15.16
C SER A 352 0.53 -30.72 -13.90
N GLU A 353 1.85 -30.95 -13.93
CA GLU A 353 2.60 -31.46 -12.78
C GLU A 353 3.55 -30.40 -12.20
N PRO A 354 3.58 -30.21 -10.86
CA PRO A 354 4.45 -29.25 -10.18
C PRO A 354 5.97 -29.51 -10.37
N ASN A 355 6.35 -30.63 -11.03
CA ASN A 355 7.71 -31.04 -11.35
C ASN A 355 8.05 -31.10 -12.85
N SER A 356 7.24 -30.47 -13.71
CA SER A 356 7.50 -30.36 -15.15
C SER A 356 8.89 -29.76 -15.46
N PRO A 357 9.58 -30.14 -16.56
CA PRO A 357 10.88 -29.57 -16.95
C PRO A 357 10.88 -28.04 -17.07
N VAL A 358 9.72 -27.42 -17.36
CA VAL A 358 9.55 -25.95 -17.35
C VAL A 358 9.57 -25.39 -15.93
N SER A 359 8.91 -26.05 -14.98
CA SER A 359 8.99 -25.73 -13.55
C SER A 359 10.43 -25.89 -13.03
N MET A 360 11.18 -26.88 -13.54
CA MET A 360 12.59 -27.08 -13.18
C MET A 360 13.52 -26.00 -13.72
N ILE A 361 13.27 -25.43 -14.91
CA ILE A 361 14.05 -24.31 -15.46
C ILE A 361 13.80 -23.02 -14.65
N VAL A 362 12.56 -22.79 -14.22
CA VAL A 362 12.20 -21.68 -13.31
C VAL A 362 12.77 -21.92 -11.90
N ASN A 363 12.68 -23.14 -11.39
CA ASN A 363 13.25 -23.55 -10.09
C ASN A 363 14.78 -23.44 -10.07
N ARG A 364 15.50 -23.75 -11.16
CA ARG A 364 16.96 -23.57 -11.27
C ARG A 364 17.37 -22.10 -11.27
N ARG A 365 16.53 -21.23 -11.82
CA ARG A 365 16.76 -19.78 -11.76
C ARG A 365 16.40 -19.21 -10.39
N LEU A 366 15.35 -19.68 -9.73
CA LEU A 366 14.93 -19.19 -8.40
C LEU A 366 15.74 -19.80 -7.23
N SER A 367 16.28 -21.02 -7.37
CA SER A 367 17.13 -21.66 -6.35
C SER A 367 18.48 -20.96 -6.15
N LEU A 368 18.85 -20.07 -7.07
CA LEU A 368 20.07 -19.27 -7.03
C LEU A 368 19.83 -17.87 -6.48
N PHE A 369 18.58 -17.45 -6.24
CA PHE A 369 18.26 -16.09 -5.81
C PHE A 369 18.20 -15.97 -4.28
N SER A 370 19.13 -15.23 -3.71
CA SER A 370 19.05 -14.76 -2.33
C SER A 370 17.86 -13.80 -2.18
N MET A 371 17.24 -13.74 -1.00
CA MET A 371 16.22 -12.73 -0.64
C MET A 371 16.67 -11.28 -0.90
N LYS A 372 17.99 -11.03 -0.99
CA LYS A 372 18.56 -9.74 -1.40
C LYS A 372 18.55 -9.52 -2.92
N GLU A 373 18.81 -10.53 -3.74
CA GLU A 373 18.80 -10.41 -5.22
C GLU A 373 17.38 -10.19 -5.76
N TYR A 374 16.35 -10.58 -5.00
CA TYR A 374 14.96 -10.24 -5.28
C TYR A 374 14.63 -8.76 -4.97
N ARG A 375 15.35 -8.11 -4.03
CA ARG A 375 15.15 -6.70 -3.66
C ARG A 375 15.72 -5.71 -4.66
N GLU A 376 16.69 -6.13 -5.48
CA GLU A 376 17.48 -5.24 -6.35
C GLU A 376 17.23 -5.46 -7.86
N SER A 377 16.38 -6.41 -8.25
CA SER A 377 16.10 -6.74 -9.66
C SER A 377 14.89 -5.97 -10.22
N PRO A 378 15.08 -5.02 -11.15
CA PRO A 378 13.99 -4.21 -11.72
C PRO A 378 13.07 -4.99 -12.68
N VAL A 379 13.36 -6.26 -12.99
CA VAL A 379 12.70 -7.02 -14.06
C VAL A 379 11.50 -7.85 -13.58
N LEU A 380 11.25 -7.94 -12.26
CA LEU A 380 10.18 -8.77 -11.68
C LEU A 380 8.96 -8.00 -11.16
N HIS A 381 8.91 -6.68 -11.38
CA HIS A 381 7.87 -5.80 -10.81
C HIS A 381 6.50 -5.84 -11.52
N HIS A 382 6.33 -6.63 -12.59
CA HIS A 382 5.02 -6.73 -13.23
C HIS A 382 4.21 -7.89 -12.66
N ASP A 383 3.39 -7.51 -11.67
CA ASP A 383 2.17 -8.15 -11.16
C ASP A 383 2.33 -9.41 -10.29
N LEU A 384 3.01 -9.27 -9.14
CA LEU A 384 2.96 -10.23 -8.02
C LEU A 384 1.66 -10.11 -7.20
N THR A 385 0.52 -10.12 -7.90
CA THR A 385 -0.82 -10.04 -7.32
C THR A 385 -1.58 -11.34 -7.52
N MET A 386 -2.26 -11.83 -6.49
CA MET A 386 -3.15 -13.01 -6.56
C MET A 386 -4.55 -12.66 -6.08
N THR A 387 -5.57 -13.37 -6.56
CA THR A 387 -6.91 -13.21 -5.97
C THR A 387 -6.95 -13.77 -4.56
N ASN A 388 -7.91 -13.33 -3.75
CA ASN A 388 -8.12 -13.84 -2.39
C ASN A 388 -8.24 -15.38 -2.35
N GLU A 389 -8.96 -15.97 -3.32
CA GLU A 389 -9.16 -17.41 -3.43
C GLU A 389 -7.86 -18.13 -3.78
N GLN A 390 -7.12 -17.63 -4.77
CA GLN A 390 -5.81 -18.17 -5.18
C GLN A 390 -4.80 -18.12 -4.04
N PHE A 391 -4.83 -17.05 -3.24
CA PHE A 391 -3.95 -16.90 -2.08
C PHE A 391 -4.27 -17.93 -1.00
N ILE A 392 -5.55 -18.11 -0.64
CA ILE A 392 -5.97 -19.13 0.34
C ILE A 392 -5.63 -20.54 -0.16
N GLU A 393 -5.91 -20.83 -1.44
CA GLU A 393 -5.55 -22.12 -2.05
C GLU A 393 -4.04 -22.37 -2.00
N SER A 394 -3.23 -21.35 -2.31
CA SER A 394 -1.78 -21.45 -2.22
C SER A 394 -1.27 -21.75 -0.80
N LEU A 395 -1.90 -21.17 0.23
CA LEU A 395 -1.60 -21.44 1.63
C LEU A 395 -2.00 -22.86 2.04
N LYS A 396 -3.17 -23.35 1.60
CA LYS A 396 -3.63 -24.73 1.85
C LYS A 396 -2.70 -25.76 1.22
N VAL A 397 -2.21 -25.49 0.01
CA VAL A 397 -1.24 -26.35 -0.68
C VAL A 397 0.10 -26.38 0.05
N PHE A 398 0.56 -25.24 0.58
CA PHE A 398 1.85 -25.15 1.28
C PHE A 398 1.80 -25.74 2.70
N TYR A 399 0.69 -25.56 3.42
CA TYR A 399 0.50 -26.00 4.79
C TYR A 399 -0.64 -27.04 4.91
N PRO A 400 -0.42 -28.29 4.48
CA PRO A 400 -1.46 -29.32 4.52
C PRO A 400 -1.92 -29.70 5.94
N ASN A 401 -1.06 -29.47 6.94
CA ASN A 401 -1.32 -29.85 8.33
C ASN A 401 -1.95 -28.71 9.16
N LYS A 402 -2.07 -27.49 8.60
CA LYS A 402 -2.70 -26.36 9.30
C LYS A 402 -4.22 -26.46 9.20
N THR A 403 -4.89 -26.09 10.29
CA THR A 403 -6.35 -26.01 10.31
C THR A 403 -6.87 -24.84 9.47
N ASP A 404 -8.09 -24.94 8.96
CA ASP A 404 -8.71 -23.84 8.20
C ASP A 404 -8.74 -22.53 9.01
N SER A 405 -8.97 -22.59 10.33
CA SER A 405 -8.92 -21.41 11.20
C SER A 405 -7.55 -20.73 11.24
N GLN A 406 -6.45 -21.50 11.22
CA GLN A 406 -5.10 -20.93 11.20
C GLN A 406 -4.77 -20.29 9.85
N ILE A 407 -5.29 -20.87 8.76
CA ILE A 407 -5.15 -20.33 7.40
C ILE A 407 -5.97 -19.05 7.26
N ASP A 408 -7.18 -19.01 7.80
CA ASP A 408 -8.03 -17.81 7.82
C ASP A 408 -7.39 -16.68 8.64
N GLU A 409 -6.74 -16.99 9.77
CA GLU A 409 -5.98 -16.01 10.55
C GLU A 409 -4.80 -15.41 9.76
N LEU A 410 -4.06 -16.25 9.02
CA LEU A 410 -3.00 -15.80 8.11
C LEU A 410 -3.56 -14.93 6.97
N PHE A 411 -4.74 -15.27 6.45
CA PHE A 411 -5.38 -14.47 5.43
C PHE A 411 -5.87 -13.11 5.95
N LEU A 412 -6.47 -13.08 7.14
CA LEU A 412 -6.94 -11.84 7.78
C LEU A 412 -5.78 -10.90 8.13
N SER A 413 -4.67 -11.45 8.64
CA SER A 413 -3.47 -10.68 8.93
C SER A 413 -2.80 -10.12 7.66
N ALA A 414 -2.80 -10.87 6.55
CA ALA A 414 -2.36 -10.36 5.25
C ALA A 414 -3.23 -9.19 4.76
N LYS A 415 -4.55 -9.28 4.91
CA LYS A 415 -5.47 -8.18 4.56
C LYS A 415 -5.30 -6.95 5.43
N TYR A 416 -5.01 -7.16 6.72
CA TYR A 416 -4.75 -6.07 7.65
C TYR A 416 -3.52 -5.25 7.23
N ASP A 417 -2.42 -5.93 6.87
CA ASP A 417 -1.18 -5.27 6.44
C ASP A 417 -1.35 -4.47 5.15
N LEU A 418 -2.14 -4.99 4.21
CA LEU A 418 -2.35 -4.33 2.91
C LEU A 418 -3.38 -3.19 2.96
N GLN A 419 -4.17 -3.07 4.03
CA GLN A 419 -5.24 -2.05 4.19
C GLN A 419 -6.22 -1.95 2.99
N HIS A 420 -6.25 -2.96 2.11
CA HIS A 420 -7.06 -2.96 0.89
C HIS A 420 -8.26 -3.90 1.05
N ILE A 421 -9.44 -3.39 0.69
CA ILE A 421 -10.70 -4.16 0.58
C ILE A 421 -10.75 -4.92 -0.78
N ASN A 422 -9.74 -4.74 -1.63
CA ASN A 422 -9.72 -5.27 -2.98
C ASN A 422 -9.70 -6.81 -3.02
N GLN A 423 -10.17 -7.37 -4.14
CA GLN A 423 -10.18 -8.82 -4.39
C GLN A 423 -8.79 -9.41 -4.68
N SER A 424 -7.77 -8.56 -4.82
CA SER A 424 -6.38 -8.92 -5.15
C SER A 424 -5.41 -8.56 -4.03
N ILE A 425 -4.54 -9.50 -3.67
CA ILE A 425 -3.48 -9.40 -2.67
C ILE A 425 -2.14 -9.24 -3.38
N GLU A 426 -1.45 -8.12 -3.14
CA GLU A 426 -0.06 -7.94 -3.54
C GLU A 426 0.86 -8.57 -2.49
N PHE A 427 1.26 -9.81 -2.71
CA PHE A 427 1.94 -10.59 -1.67
C PHE A 427 3.42 -10.19 -1.49
N SER A 428 4.02 -9.44 -2.42
CA SER A 428 5.39 -8.91 -2.28
C SER A 428 5.53 -8.00 -1.06
N LEU A 429 4.51 -7.18 -0.79
CA LEU A 429 4.49 -6.20 0.29
C LEU A 429 4.44 -6.86 1.68
N LEU A 430 3.86 -8.07 1.77
CA LEU A 430 3.77 -8.84 3.03
C LEU A 430 5.13 -9.25 3.60
N PHE A 431 6.18 -9.27 2.77
CA PHE A 431 7.53 -9.68 3.15
C PHE A 431 8.49 -8.49 3.33
N ILE A 432 7.97 -7.27 3.31
CA ILE A 432 8.75 -6.06 3.58
C ILE A 432 8.88 -5.89 5.10
N GLU A 433 10.06 -5.45 5.52
CA GLU A 433 10.31 -5.05 6.90
C GLU A 433 10.12 -3.54 7.03
N ASP A 434 9.54 -3.12 8.16
CA ASP A 434 9.40 -1.71 8.47
C ASP A 434 10.76 -1.04 8.70
N ASN A 435 10.73 0.28 8.82
CA ASN A 435 11.84 1.16 9.19
C ASN A 435 12.66 0.71 10.41
N GLU A 436 12.12 -0.20 11.22
CA GLU A 436 12.73 -0.68 12.45
C GLU A 436 13.10 -2.17 12.39
N GLY A 437 13.04 -2.79 11.20
CA GLY A 437 13.36 -4.20 10.98
C GLY A 437 12.30 -5.17 11.48
N ARG A 438 11.09 -4.68 11.80
CA ARG A 438 9.96 -5.50 12.24
C ARG A 438 9.19 -6.01 11.02
N PHE A 439 8.71 -7.24 11.10
CA PHE A 439 7.83 -7.80 10.09
C PHE A 439 6.38 -7.31 10.27
N GLY A 440 5.62 -7.27 9.16
CA GLY A 440 4.18 -6.99 9.17
C GLY A 440 3.38 -8.00 10.00
N LYS A 441 2.10 -7.71 10.25
CA LYS A 441 1.21 -8.54 11.06
C LYS A 441 1.15 -9.97 10.53
N PHE A 442 1.12 -10.15 9.20
CA PHE A 442 1.10 -11.46 8.54
C PHE A 442 2.26 -12.36 8.97
N LEU A 443 3.49 -11.88 8.82
CA LEU A 443 4.69 -12.64 9.19
C LEU A 443 4.79 -12.81 10.71
N SER A 444 4.35 -11.83 11.51
CA SER A 444 4.28 -12.00 12.97
C SER A 444 3.33 -13.14 13.38
N THR A 445 2.16 -13.25 12.73
CA THR A 445 1.21 -14.33 12.99
C THR A 445 1.74 -15.68 12.52
N LEU A 446 2.45 -15.73 11.39
CA LEU A 446 3.10 -16.94 10.92
C LEU A 446 4.18 -17.43 11.91
N ILE A 447 5.03 -16.52 12.38
CA ILE A 447 6.07 -16.85 13.37
C ILE A 447 5.43 -17.31 14.68
N GLN A 448 4.34 -16.66 15.11
CA GLN A 448 3.59 -17.06 16.29
C GLN A 448 3.00 -18.47 16.14
N GLN A 449 2.39 -18.79 15.01
CA GLN A 449 1.86 -20.13 14.73
C GLN A 449 2.99 -21.19 14.71
N LEU A 450 4.13 -20.91 14.09
CA LEU A 450 5.29 -21.82 14.10
C LEU A 450 5.80 -22.07 15.53
N ASN A 451 5.82 -21.03 16.38
CA ASN A 451 6.22 -21.18 17.77
C ASN A 451 5.21 -22.01 18.58
N GLN A 452 3.92 -21.88 18.30
CA GLN A 452 2.87 -22.70 18.93
C GLN A 452 2.94 -24.17 18.49
N GLU A 453 3.22 -24.44 17.22
CA GLU A 453 3.44 -25.80 16.69
C GLU A 453 4.66 -26.44 17.33
N LYS A 454 5.78 -25.68 17.43
CA LYS A 454 6.98 -26.10 18.17
C LYS A 454 6.65 -26.45 19.62
N PHE A 455 5.94 -25.57 20.31
CA PHE A 455 5.57 -25.76 21.72
C PHE A 455 4.69 -27.01 21.90
N SER A 456 3.69 -27.20 21.05
CA SER A 456 2.82 -28.38 21.08
C SER A 456 3.62 -29.67 20.87
N TYR A 457 4.59 -29.66 19.95
CA TYR A 457 5.46 -30.82 19.73
C TYR A 457 6.36 -31.13 20.94
N VAL A 458 6.93 -30.11 21.58
CA VAL A 458 7.69 -30.28 22.82
C VAL A 458 6.81 -30.80 23.95
N GLU A 459 5.56 -30.33 24.04
CA GLU A 459 4.60 -30.86 25.02
C GLU A 459 4.24 -32.32 24.76
N GLU A 460 4.07 -32.75 23.51
CA GLU A 460 3.89 -34.17 23.17
C GLU A 460 5.09 -35.00 23.65
N ILE A 461 6.32 -34.53 23.41
CA ILE A 461 7.56 -35.20 23.89
C ILE A 461 7.58 -35.25 25.43
N LYS A 462 7.18 -34.15 26.08
CA LYS A 462 7.08 -34.07 27.53
C LYS A 462 6.15 -35.14 28.08
N GLN A 463 4.95 -35.31 27.51
CA GLN A 463 3.96 -36.29 27.99
C GLN A 463 4.50 -37.73 27.97
N ILE A 464 5.30 -38.10 26.97
CA ILE A 464 5.88 -39.45 26.88
C ILE A 464 7.01 -39.64 27.89
N LEU A 465 7.77 -38.58 28.18
CA LEU A 465 8.90 -38.64 29.10
C LEU A 465 8.50 -38.43 30.57
N LEU A 466 7.22 -38.13 30.85
CA LEU A 466 6.69 -37.98 32.21
C LEU A 466 6.93 -39.25 33.03
N GLY A 467 7.54 -39.11 34.20
CA GLY A 467 7.84 -40.20 35.14
C GLY A 467 9.28 -40.72 35.10
N HIS A 468 10.12 -40.19 34.20
CA HIS A 468 11.56 -40.50 34.18
C HIS A 468 12.39 -39.28 34.66
N PRO A 469 12.99 -39.32 35.87
CA PRO A 469 13.79 -38.21 36.38
C PRO A 469 15.15 -38.09 35.66
N LEU A 470 15.69 -39.19 35.16
CA LEU A 470 16.95 -39.24 34.43
C LEU A 470 16.70 -39.87 33.06
N ILE A 471 16.91 -39.08 32.00
CA ILE A 471 16.61 -39.49 30.62
C ILE A 471 17.91 -39.89 29.92
N THR A 472 17.92 -41.10 29.36
CA THR A 472 18.99 -41.57 28.47
C THR A 472 18.71 -41.19 27.01
N VAL A 473 19.78 -41.14 26.20
CA VAL A 473 19.67 -40.91 24.75
C VAL A 473 18.69 -41.90 24.08
N SER A 474 18.70 -43.16 24.51
CA SER A 474 17.81 -44.18 23.96
C SER A 474 16.33 -43.98 24.31
N GLN A 475 16.03 -43.48 25.52
CA GLN A 475 14.67 -43.12 25.92
C GLN A 475 14.16 -41.91 25.14
N PHE A 476 15.01 -40.88 25.00
CA PHE A 476 14.70 -39.70 24.21
C PHE A 476 14.44 -40.04 22.73
N CYS A 477 15.31 -40.86 22.10
CA CYS A 477 15.11 -41.29 20.71
C CYS A 477 13.79 -42.04 20.52
N ARG A 478 13.41 -42.91 21.47
CA ARG A 478 12.13 -43.63 21.40
C ARG A 478 10.95 -42.70 21.52
N ALA A 479 11.01 -41.70 22.42
CA ALA A 479 9.95 -40.73 22.57
C ALA A 479 9.74 -39.91 21.28
N VAL A 480 10.83 -39.44 20.67
CA VAL A 480 10.77 -38.70 19.39
C VAL A 480 10.23 -39.59 18.26
N LEU A 481 10.73 -40.82 18.10
CA LEU A 481 10.28 -41.74 17.05
C LEU A 481 8.83 -42.22 17.24
N MET A 482 8.31 -42.21 18.47
CA MET A 482 6.89 -42.50 18.74
C MET A 482 5.96 -41.38 18.26
N ILE A 483 6.41 -40.12 18.35
CA ILE A 483 5.61 -38.94 17.98
C ILE A 483 5.78 -38.62 16.50
N ASP A 484 7.01 -38.69 15.99
CA ASP A 484 7.37 -38.41 14.61
C ASP A 484 8.16 -39.58 14.01
N PRO A 485 7.46 -40.58 13.44
CA PRO A 485 8.11 -41.70 12.78
C PRO A 485 8.73 -41.32 11.42
N LYS A 486 8.47 -40.12 10.90
CA LYS A 486 8.99 -39.64 9.60
C LYS A 486 10.24 -38.78 9.75
N ILE A 487 10.72 -38.56 10.97
CA ILE A 487 11.87 -37.71 11.23
C ILE A 487 13.13 -38.19 10.49
N ASN A 488 13.84 -37.25 9.89
CA ASN A 488 15.12 -37.53 9.24
C ASN A 488 16.17 -37.90 10.29
N GLN A 489 17.01 -38.90 10.00
CA GLN A 489 18.08 -39.32 10.91
C GLN A 489 19.04 -38.17 11.27
N ASN A 490 19.35 -37.29 10.30
CA ASN A 490 20.19 -36.12 10.52
C ASN A 490 19.57 -35.12 11.52
N GLU A 491 18.26 -34.93 11.47
CA GLU A 491 17.54 -34.05 12.39
C GLU A 491 17.47 -34.65 13.80
N LEU A 492 17.26 -35.97 13.90
CA LEU A 492 17.31 -36.68 15.16
C LEU A 492 18.72 -36.60 15.80
N HIS A 493 19.78 -36.77 15.01
CA HIS A 493 21.16 -36.60 15.48
C HIS A 493 21.41 -35.18 15.96
N ARG A 494 20.92 -34.15 15.26
CA ARG A 494 21.01 -32.75 15.69
C ARG A 494 20.30 -32.51 17.02
N TYR A 495 19.11 -33.05 17.21
CA TYR A 495 18.40 -32.95 18.51
C TYR A 495 19.21 -33.58 19.63
N ILE A 496 19.83 -34.74 19.39
CA ILE A 496 20.68 -35.41 20.37
C ILE A 496 21.93 -34.58 20.68
N GLU A 497 22.61 -34.07 19.65
CA GLU A 497 23.79 -33.21 19.79
C GLU A 497 23.50 -31.97 20.62
N TRP A 498 22.36 -31.32 20.38
CA TRP A 498 21.93 -30.13 21.12
C TRP A 498 21.51 -30.47 22.56
N VAL A 499 20.58 -31.41 22.74
CA VAL A 499 20.01 -31.76 24.04
C VAL A 499 21.07 -32.31 24.99
N PHE A 500 21.95 -33.20 24.53
CA PHE A 500 22.99 -33.79 25.35
C PHE A 500 24.34 -33.05 25.26
N SER A 501 24.44 -31.96 24.49
CA SER A 501 25.67 -31.18 24.26
C SER A 501 26.87 -32.04 23.82
N ILE A 502 26.64 -32.94 22.86
CA ILE A 502 27.64 -33.90 22.38
C ILE A 502 28.36 -33.27 21.18
N LYS A 503 29.69 -33.11 21.28
CA LYS A 503 30.51 -32.55 20.19
C LYS A 503 30.87 -33.57 19.10
N ASN A 504 30.75 -34.88 19.36
CA ASN A 504 31.01 -35.97 18.40
C ASN A 504 30.22 -37.24 18.77
N PHE A 505 29.32 -37.69 17.90
CA PHE A 505 28.50 -38.89 18.12
C PHE A 505 29.33 -40.20 18.16
N HIS A 506 30.52 -40.21 17.57
CA HIS A 506 31.37 -41.41 17.45
C HIS A 506 32.16 -41.78 18.72
N SER A 507 32.16 -40.94 19.76
CA SER A 507 32.83 -41.21 21.04
C SER A 507 31.85 -41.83 22.03
N SER A 508 31.36 -43.03 21.72
CA SER A 508 30.41 -43.79 22.54
C SER A 508 31.08 -44.35 23.80
N GLN A 509 31.40 -43.49 24.78
CA GLN A 509 31.72 -43.91 26.14
C GLN A 509 31.03 -42.96 27.14
N GLN A 510 29.96 -43.47 27.76
CA GLN A 510 29.25 -42.92 28.93
C GLN A 510 28.75 -41.47 28.80
N ILE A 511 27.71 -41.27 27.98
CA ILE A 511 26.88 -40.05 28.05
C ILE A 511 26.11 -40.10 29.38
N LYS A 512 26.33 -39.10 30.23
CA LYS A 512 25.61 -38.99 31.52
C LYS A 512 24.11 -38.79 31.24
N PRO A 513 23.23 -39.47 31.99
CA PRO A 513 21.80 -39.21 31.87
C PRO A 513 21.50 -37.76 32.26
N LEU A 514 20.60 -37.12 31.52
CA LEU A 514 20.23 -35.72 31.72
C LEU A 514 19.00 -35.65 32.62
N ASP A 515 18.95 -34.62 33.47
CA ASP A 515 17.75 -34.33 34.26
C ASP A 515 16.59 -33.91 33.36
N PHE A 516 15.37 -34.24 33.78
CA PHE A 516 14.15 -33.96 33.03
C PHE A 516 13.96 -32.47 32.77
N GLU A 517 14.19 -31.62 33.77
CA GLU A 517 14.04 -30.17 33.66
C GLU A 517 15.07 -29.55 32.71
N ASP A 518 16.33 -29.99 32.78
CA ASP A 518 17.40 -29.54 31.88
C ASP A 518 17.15 -29.97 30.43
N LEU A 519 16.61 -31.17 30.22
CA LEU A 519 16.25 -31.66 28.90
C LEU A 519 15.14 -30.80 28.28
N LEU A 520 14.08 -30.50 29.04
CA LEU A 520 12.99 -29.65 28.58
C LEU A 520 13.47 -28.24 28.24
N ARG A 521 14.26 -27.63 29.13
CA ARG A 521 14.83 -26.29 28.89
C ARG A 521 15.65 -26.24 27.60
N ARG A 522 16.41 -27.30 27.30
CA ARG A 522 17.20 -27.38 26.06
C ARG A 522 16.34 -27.62 24.82
N LEU A 523 15.27 -28.42 24.94
CA LEU A 523 14.31 -28.66 23.86
C LEU A 523 13.53 -27.41 23.50
N GLU A 524 13.05 -26.65 24.47
CA GLU A 524 12.34 -25.39 24.25
C GLU A 524 13.20 -24.38 23.47
N ASN A 525 14.51 -24.45 23.66
CA ASN A 525 15.51 -23.60 23.00
C ASN A 525 16.11 -24.23 21.73
N CYS A 526 15.66 -25.41 21.32
CA CYS A 526 16.06 -26.11 20.10
C CYS A 526 15.08 -25.85 18.95
N ALA A 527 15.56 -25.93 17.70
CA ALA A 527 14.70 -25.89 16.52
C ALA A 527 14.04 -27.26 16.28
N CYS A 528 13.12 -27.64 17.17
CA CYS A 528 12.40 -28.92 17.12
C CYS A 528 11.00 -28.78 16.49
N PHE A 529 10.79 -29.32 15.30
CA PHE A 529 9.53 -29.20 14.57
C PHE A 529 9.08 -30.60 14.11
N LYS A 530 7.77 -30.86 14.18
CA LYS A 530 7.15 -32.08 13.68
C LYS A 530 7.18 -32.09 12.16
N HIS A 531 7.56 -33.22 11.54
CA HIS A 531 7.75 -33.36 10.08
C HIS A 531 6.61 -34.07 9.35
#